data_AF-A0A2N7Q134-F1
#
_entry.id   AF-A0A2N7Q134-F1
#
_cell.length_a   1.000
_cell.length_b   1.000
_cell.length_c   1.000
_cell.angle_alpha   90.00
_cell.angle_beta   90.00
_cell.angle_gamma   90.00
#
_symmetry.space_group_name_H-M   'P 1'
#
loop_
_entity.id
_entity.type
_entity.pdbx_description
1 polymer ?
#
loop_
_entity_poly.entity_id
_entity_poly.type
_entity_poly.pdbx_seq_one_letter_code
_entity_poly.pdbx_strand_id
1 'polypeptide(L)' 'NTIKTFKPKLAICVYHKPEHFYEIPQFIKSIVPEYKIWLLNNEAPLDMWGGTKVFCRI' A
#
# COMPACT_ATOMS: atom_id res chain seq x y z
N ASN A 1 -13.23 -3.03 9.87
CA ASN A 1 -13.95 -1.76 10.11
C ASN A 1 -13.04 -0.57 10.40
N THR A 2 -11.90 -0.73 11.09
CA THR A 2 -10.97 0.37 11.44
C THR A 2 -10.57 1.30 10.27
N ILE A 3 -10.16 0.75 9.11
CA ILE A 3 -9.74 1.56 7.96
C ILE A 3 -10.89 2.46 7.44
N LYS A 4 -12.10 1.91 7.36
CA LYS A 4 -13.29 2.65 6.89
C LYS A 4 -13.68 3.76 7.86
N THR A 5 -13.60 3.50 9.17
CA THR A 5 -14.02 4.42 10.23
C THR A 5 -13.04 5.57 10.42
N PHE A 6 -11.73 5.26 10.52
CA PHE A 6 -10.72 6.24 10.92
C PHE A 6 -9.90 6.80 9.76
N LYS A 7 -9.99 6.19 8.57
CA LYS A 7 -9.28 6.63 7.36
C LYS A 7 -7.78 6.97 7.61
N PRO A 8 -7.02 6.11 8.32
CA PRO A 8 -5.64 6.43 8.70
C PRO A 8 -4.71 6.54 7.49
N LYS A 9 -3.54 7.17 7.65
CA LYS A 9 -2.44 7.03 6.69
C LYS A 9 -1.92 5.58 6.75
N LEU A 10 -1.76 4.93 5.61
CA LEU A 10 -1.30 3.55 5.53
C LEU A 10 0.06 3.47 4.84
N ALA A 11 0.90 2.54 5.31
CA ALA A 11 2.10 2.08 4.64
C ALA A 11 2.10 0.55 4.67
N ILE A 12 2.04 -0.10 3.52
CA ILE A 12 1.79 -1.54 3.39
C ILE A 12 2.90 -2.16 2.54
N CYS A 13 3.61 -3.15 3.07
CA CYS A 13 4.63 -3.90 2.33
C CYS A 13 4.00 -4.79 1.26
N VAL A 14 4.36 -4.60 0.00
CA VAL A 14 3.76 -5.33 -1.14
C VAL A 14 4.72 -6.26 -1.87
N TYR A 15 5.96 -6.39 -1.39
CA TYR A 15 7.00 -7.19 -2.05
C TYR A 15 6.84 -8.72 -1.89
N HIS A 16 5.97 -9.18 -0.99
CA HIS A 16 5.85 -10.61 -0.65
C HIS A 16 5.32 -11.48 -1.79
N LYS A 17 4.54 -10.91 -2.72
CA LYS A 17 3.96 -11.60 -3.87
C LYS A 17 3.76 -10.61 -5.02
N PRO A 18 3.92 -11.00 -6.29
CA PRO A 18 3.64 -10.13 -7.43
C PRO A 18 2.20 -9.58 -7.42
N GLU A 19 1.24 -10.37 -6.93
CA GLU A 19 -0.18 -10.02 -6.95
C GLU A 19 -0.51 -8.87 -5.99
N HIS A 20 0.25 -8.74 -4.90
CA HIS A 20 0.05 -7.69 -3.90
C HIS A 20 0.22 -6.27 -4.46
N PHE A 21 0.91 -6.11 -5.60
CA PHE A 21 1.05 -4.82 -6.27
C PHE A 21 -0.29 -4.28 -6.79
N TYR A 22 -1.25 -5.14 -7.10
CA TYR A 22 -2.56 -4.73 -7.62
C TYR A 22 -3.71 -5.07 -6.68
N GLU A 23 -3.68 -6.23 -6.00
CA GLU A 23 -4.78 -6.65 -5.11
C GLU A 23 -4.94 -5.71 -3.92
N ILE A 24 -3.84 -5.26 -3.30
CA ILE A 24 -3.89 -4.40 -2.12
C ILE A 24 -4.45 -3.01 -2.49
N PRO A 25 -3.94 -2.30 -3.52
CA PRO A 25 -4.56 -1.05 -3.96
C PRO A 25 -6.04 -1.20 -4.33
N GLN A 26 -6.42 -2.28 -5.03
CA GLN A 26 -7.81 -2.55 -5.40
C GLN A 26 -8.69 -2.76 -4.17
N PHE A 27 -8.22 -3.53 -3.19
CA PHE A 27 -8.93 -3.75 -1.93
C PHE A 27 -9.12 -2.46 -1.14
N ILE A 28 -8.08 -1.63 -1.01
CA ILE A 28 -8.18 -0.33 -0.31
C ILE A 28 -9.21 0.57 -1.00
N LYS A 29 -9.21 0.62 -2.34
CA LYS A 29 -10.18 1.37 -3.13
C LYS A 29 -11.61 0.84 -3.01
N SER A 30 -11.79 -0.47 -2.88
CA SER A 30 -13.13 -1.06 -2.72
C SER A 30 -13.75 -0.74 -1.35
N ILE A 31 -12.93 -0.56 -0.31
CA ILE A 31 -13.41 -0.22 1.03
C ILE A 31 -13.52 1.28 1.29
N VAL A 32 -12.63 2.10 0.71
CA VAL A 32 -12.60 3.56 0.82
C VAL A 32 -12.06 4.16 -0.50
N PRO A 33 -12.96 4.54 -1.44
CA PRO A 33 -12.57 5.03 -2.76
C PRO A 33 -11.73 6.32 -2.76
N GLU A 34 -11.86 7.13 -1.70
CA GLU A 34 -11.20 8.44 -1.54
C GLU A 34 -9.68 8.36 -1.35
N TYR A 35 -9.12 7.22 -0.95
CA TYR A 35 -7.67 7.10 -0.74
C TYR A 35 -6.88 7.39 -2.02
N LYS A 36 -5.96 8.33 -1.96
CA LYS A 36 -4.86 8.47 -2.93
C LYS A 36 -3.81 7.43 -2.58
N ILE A 37 -3.33 6.73 -3.59
CA ILE A 37 -2.42 5.59 -3.45
C ILE A 37 -1.19 5.86 -4.31
N TRP A 38 0.00 5.65 -3.75
CA TRP A 38 1.25 5.68 -4.48
C TRP A 38 2.20 4.61 -3.95
N LEU A 39 3.17 4.25 -4.77
CA LEU A 39 4.15 3.21 -4.46
C LEU A 39 5.51 3.87 -4.27
N LEU A 40 6.22 3.46 -3.23
CA LEU A 40 7.55 3.96 -2.93
C LEU A 40 8.44 2.79 -2.48
N ASN A 41 9.62 2.71 -3.07
CA ASN A 41 10.71 1.90 -2.56
C ASN A 41 11.68 2.85 -1.86
N ASN A 42 11.86 2.64 -0.55
CA ASN A 42 12.72 3.47 0.30
C ASN A 42 13.92 2.68 0.82
N GLU A 43 14.16 1.47 0.32
CA GLU A 43 15.30 0.65 0.72
C GLU A 43 16.53 0.93 -0.13
N ALA A 44 17.70 0.58 0.41
CA ALA A 44 18.96 0.69 -0.32
C ALA A 44 18.99 -0.25 -1.54
N PRO A 45 19.83 0.02 -2.56
CA PRO A 45 19.98 -0.84 -3.74
C PRO A 45 20.33 -2.30 -3.44
N LEU A 46 20.89 -2.58 -2.26
CA LEU A 46 21.21 -3.94 -1.80
C LEU A 46 19.98 -4.73 -1.35
N ASP A 47 18.88 -4.04 -1.01
CA ASP A 47 17.64 -4.58 -0.45
C ASP A 47 16.43 -4.38 -1.38
N MET A 48 16.68 -4.16 -2.69
CA MET A 48 15.67 -3.73 -3.67
C MET A 48 14.41 -4.60 -3.71
N TRP A 49 14.54 -5.88 -3.37
CA TRP A 49 13.44 -6.85 -3.41
C TRP A 49 12.61 -6.90 -2.12
N GLY A 50 13.04 -6.23 -1.04
CA GLY A 50 12.54 -6.48 0.33
C GLY A 50 11.80 -5.33 1.00
N GLY A 51 11.58 -4.18 0.36
CA GLY A 51 10.89 -3.07 1.04
C GLY A 51 10.09 -2.14 0.18
N THR A 52 9.58 -2.62 -0.95
CA THR A 52 8.56 -1.90 -1.70
C THR A 52 7.27 -1.79 -0.88
N LYS A 53 6.79 -0.56 -0.68
CA LYS A 53 5.60 -0.24 0.11
C LYS A 53 4.59 0.56 -0.71
N VAL A 54 3.31 0.25 -0.51
CA VAL A 54 2.18 1.08 -0.94
C VAL A 54 1.81 2.03 0.18
N PHE A 55 1.68 3.30 -0.14
CA PHE A 55 1.25 4.34 0.78
C PHE A 55 -0.15 4.83 0.40
N CYS A 56 -1.00 5.04 1.39
CA CYS A 56 -2.36 5.54 1.19
C CYS A 56 -2.65 6.72 2.11
N ARG A 57 -3.22 7.81 1.55
CA ARG A 57 -3.79 8.94 2.30
C ARG A 57 -5.00 9.51 1.58
N ILE A 58 -5.94 10.12 2.29
CA ILE A 58 -6.99 10.96 1.67
C ILE A 58 -6.41 12.33 1.31
#